data_AF-A0A484HJA1-F1
#
_entry.id   AF-A0A484HJA1-F1
#
_cell.length_a   1.000
_cell.length_b   1.000
_cell.length_c   1.000
_cell.angle_alpha   90.00
_cell.angle_beta   90.00
_cell.angle_gamma   90.00
#
_symmetry.space_group_name_H-M   'P 1'
#
loop_
_entity.id
_entity.type
_entity.pdbx_description
1 polymer ?
#
loop_
_entity_poly.entity_id
_entity_poly.type
_entity_poly.pdbx_seq_one_letter_code
_entity_poly.pdbx_strand_id
1 'polypeptide(L)'
;MTEPHEKIIEPVILTKIKGPPKEGIIKVSLEQYGVFLDPNVEYEWFAAIVPDEKERSADFFGSAVIRYEKPSKEFLEKISAAPKERRQFLYAENGYFYDAVEIVSDLINAGKNPKKFRSHRAALADQVKLPFAAGHDRKMAGK
;
A
#
# COMPACT_ATOMS: atom_id res chain seq x y z
N MET A 1 14.44 -16.74 39.23
CA MET A 1 13.24 -16.60 38.38
C MET A 1 13.61 -15.57 37.33
N THR A 2 14.16 -16.02 36.20
CA THR A 2 14.68 -15.15 35.13
C THR A 2 13.51 -14.81 34.23
N GLU A 3 13.17 -13.52 34.10
CA GLU A 3 12.17 -13.04 33.15
C GLU A 3 12.51 -13.55 31.74
N PRO A 4 11.53 -13.99 30.94
CA PRO A 4 11.81 -14.39 29.57
C PRO A 4 12.32 -13.17 28.81
N HIS A 5 13.57 -13.22 28.37
CA HIS A 5 14.14 -12.24 27.45
C HIS A 5 13.17 -12.06 26.28
N GLU A 6 12.53 -10.91 26.20
CA GLU A 6 11.72 -10.49 25.07
C GLU A 6 12.61 -10.63 23.82
N LYS A 7 12.27 -11.57 22.93
CA LYS A 7 13.00 -11.76 21.68
C LYS A 7 12.90 -10.44 20.93
N ILE A 8 14.02 -9.71 20.83
CA ILE A 8 14.10 -8.52 20.00
C ILE A 8 13.91 -8.98 18.56
N ILE A 9 12.74 -8.71 18.00
CA ILE A 9 12.45 -8.99 16.60
C ILE A 9 13.09 -7.86 15.80
N GLU A 10 14.18 -8.17 15.09
CA GLU A 10 14.79 -7.22 14.17
C GLU A 10 13.87 -7.00 12.96
N PRO A 11 13.57 -5.74 12.60
CA PRO A 11 12.73 -5.47 11.45
C PRO A 11 13.47 -5.83 10.16
N VAL A 12 12.77 -6.44 9.21
CA VAL A 12 13.29 -6.71 7.84
C VAL A 12 13.76 -5.42 7.17
N ILE A 13 13.07 -4.31 7.49
CA ILE A 13 13.41 -2.97 7.05
C ILE A 13 13.01 -1.95 8.10
N LEU A 14 13.90 -1.01 8.37
CA LEU A 14 13.61 0.23 9.09
C LEU A 14 14.08 1.40 8.25
N THR A 15 13.17 2.32 7.91
CA THR A 15 13.48 3.49 7.09
C THR A 15 12.74 4.72 7.59
N LYS A 16 13.28 5.90 7.27
CA LYS A 16 12.65 7.20 7.49
C LYS A 16 12.38 7.85 6.14
N ILE A 17 11.12 8.19 5.89
CA ILE A 17 10.71 8.88 4.66
C ILE A 17 10.44 10.32 5.04
N LYS A 18 11.09 11.27 4.34
CA LYS A 18 10.76 12.69 4.51
C LYS A 18 9.31 12.88 4.09
N GLY A 19 8.50 13.38 5.02
CA GLY A 19 7.04 13.48 4.86
C GLY A 19 6.64 14.15 3.54
N PRO A 20 5.49 13.77 2.97
CA PRO A 20 5.10 14.27 1.67
C PRO A 20 4.87 15.79 1.78
N PRO A 21 5.28 16.58 0.78
CA PRO A 21 5.09 18.03 0.82
C PRO A 21 3.62 18.45 0.71
N LYS A 22 2.71 17.49 0.44
CA LYS A 22 1.29 17.71 0.16
C LYS A 22 0.45 16.52 0.65
N GLU A 23 -0.82 16.76 0.88
CA GLU A 23 -1.82 15.72 1.14
C GLU A 23 -1.83 14.66 0.01
N GLY A 24 -2.00 13.38 0.37
CA GLY A 24 -2.11 12.31 -0.61
C GLY A 24 -1.79 10.92 -0.10
N ILE A 25 -1.59 10.01 -1.05
CA ILE A 25 -1.23 8.60 -0.82
C ILE A 25 0.24 8.43 -1.18
N ILE A 26 1.02 7.85 -0.26
CA ILE A 26 2.44 7.59 -0.43
C ILE A 26 2.64 6.11 -0.78
N LYS A 27 3.46 5.84 -1.79
CA LYS A 27 3.94 4.49 -2.11
C LYS A 27 5.29 4.27 -1.43
N VAL A 28 5.41 3.18 -0.68
CA VAL A 28 6.68 2.67 -0.16
C VAL A 28 7.00 1.39 -0.91
N SER A 29 8.04 1.41 -1.74
CA SER A 29 8.46 0.23 -2.50
C SER A 29 9.53 -0.52 -1.71
N LEU A 30 9.27 -1.78 -1.34
CA LEU A 30 10.23 -2.64 -0.66
C LEU A 30 11.43 -2.99 -1.56
N GLU A 31 11.20 -3.06 -2.87
CA GLU A 31 12.25 -3.30 -3.88
C GLU A 31 13.35 -2.23 -3.84
N GLN A 32 13.00 -0.96 -3.57
CA GLN A 32 13.99 0.12 -3.43
C GLN A 32 14.97 -0.10 -2.27
N TYR A 33 14.63 -1.00 -1.35
CA TYR A 33 15.47 -1.39 -0.21
C TYR A 33 16.03 -2.80 -0.34
N GLY A 34 15.85 -3.45 -1.50
CA GLY A 34 16.29 -4.83 -1.74
C GLY A 34 15.50 -5.88 -0.95
N VAL A 35 14.31 -5.54 -0.47
CA VAL A 35 13.47 -6.43 0.34
C VAL A 35 12.40 -7.10 -0.52
N PHE A 36 12.32 -8.42 -0.40
CA PHE A 36 11.28 -9.25 -1.02
C PHE A 36 10.66 -10.11 0.08
N LEU A 37 9.32 -10.18 0.10
CA LEU A 37 8.59 -10.97 1.09
C LEU A 37 8.55 -12.44 0.67
N ASP A 38 8.76 -13.33 1.63
CA ASP A 38 8.60 -14.76 1.38
C ASP A 38 7.11 -15.11 1.22
N PRO A 39 6.76 -16.00 0.27
CA PRO A 39 5.39 -16.43 0.10
C PRO A 39 4.83 -17.11 1.36
N ASN A 40 3.57 -16.79 1.69
CA ASN A 40 2.84 -17.36 2.82
C ASN A 40 3.42 -17.05 4.20
N VAL A 41 4.31 -16.06 4.30
CA VAL A 41 4.83 -15.55 5.59
C VAL A 41 4.11 -14.26 5.95
N GLU A 42 3.60 -14.19 7.18
CA GLU A 42 2.98 -12.98 7.73
C GLU A 42 4.07 -12.03 8.23
N TYR A 43 4.01 -10.79 7.76
CA TYR A 43 4.85 -9.69 8.18
C TYR A 43 3.96 -8.62 8.81
N GLU A 44 4.42 -8.01 9.90
CA GLU A 44 3.77 -6.83 10.46
C GLU A 44 4.55 -5.58 10.05
N TRP A 45 3.85 -4.55 9.60
CA TRP A 45 4.46 -3.25 9.36
C TRP A 45 3.91 -2.23 10.35
N PHE A 46 4.78 -1.27 10.67
CA PHE A 46 4.48 -0.15 11.54
C PHE A 46 4.87 1.14 10.83
N ALA A 47 4.01 2.15 10.90
CA ALA A 47 4.27 3.47 10.37
C ALA A 47 3.94 4.54 11.41
N ALA A 48 4.82 5.52 11.56
CA ALA A 48 4.59 6.68 12.40
C ALA A 48 4.79 7.96 11.59
N ILE A 49 3.84 8.90 11.70
CA ILE A 49 4.04 10.29 11.31
C ILE A 49 4.48 11.03 12.57
N VAL A 50 5.70 11.57 12.54
CA VAL A 50 6.35 12.25 13.67
C VAL A 50 6.39 13.76 13.37
N PRO A 51 5.47 14.56 13.94
CA PRO A 51 5.42 16.00 13.67
C PRO A 51 6.56 16.76 14.37
N ASP A 52 6.97 16.31 15.56
CA ASP A 52 8.07 16.85 16.35
C ASP A 52 8.97 15.72 16.85
N GLU A 53 10.24 15.69 16.43
CA GLU A 53 11.19 14.67 16.85
C GLU A 53 11.59 14.77 18.34
N LYS A 54 11.42 15.94 18.96
CA LYS A 54 11.72 16.17 20.39
C LYS A 54 10.54 15.82 21.29
N GLU A 55 9.31 15.92 20.79
CA GLU A 55 8.08 15.64 21.51
C GLU A 55 7.20 14.63 20.74
N ARG A 56 7.48 13.34 20.95
CA ARG A 56 6.83 12.23 20.24
C ARG A 56 5.49 11.78 20.82
N SER A 57 4.94 12.53 21.78
CA SER A 57 3.64 12.24 22.42
C SER A 57 2.45 12.33 21.45
N ALA A 58 2.63 13.06 20.34
CA ALA A 58 1.62 13.33 19.32
C ALA A 58 1.86 12.57 18.00
N ASP A 59 2.69 11.52 18.02
CA ASP A 59 2.92 10.69 16.82
C ASP A 59 1.61 10.03 16.36
N PHE A 60 1.33 10.09 15.06
CA PHE A 60 0.25 9.30 14.47
C PHE A 60 0.80 7.94 14.08
N PHE A 61 0.26 6.89 14.69
CA PHE A 61 0.73 5.53 14.51
C PHE A 61 -0.29 4.67 13.76
N GLY A 62 0.21 3.77 12.91
CA GLY A 62 -0.59 2.73 12.28
C GLY A 62 0.23 1.46 12.08
N SER A 63 -0.45 0.32 12.12
CA SER A 63 0.13 -0.98 11.80
C SER A 63 -0.87 -1.86 11.06
N ALA A 64 -0.35 -2.85 10.34
CA ALA A 64 -1.15 -3.97 9.86
C ALA A 64 -0.26 -5.18 9.55
N VAL A 65 -0.91 -6.33 9.36
CA VAL A 65 -0.28 -7.54 8.85
C VAL A 65 -0.42 -7.60 7.33
N ILE A 66 0.65 -7.99 6.66
CA ILE A 66 0.69 -8.28 5.22
C ILE A 66 1.30 -9.67 5.00
N ARG A 67 0.80 -10.36 3.98
CA ARG A 67 1.34 -11.66 3.54
C ARG A 67 1.46 -11.64 2.03
N TYR A 68 2.59 -12.10 1.51
CA TYR A 68 2.74 -12.27 0.08
C TYR A 68 2.11 -13.59 -0.36
N GLU A 69 1.09 -13.49 -1.21
CA GLU A 69 0.45 -14.63 -1.86
C GLU A 69 1.00 -14.74 -3.29
N LYS A 70 1.66 -15.86 -3.60
CA LYS A 70 2.22 -16.06 -4.94
C LYS A 70 1.09 -16.35 -5.92
N PRO A 71 0.92 -15.55 -6.99
CA PRO A 71 -0.15 -15.81 -7.95
C PRO A 71 0.09 -17.10 -8.76
N SER A 72 -1.01 -17.76 -9.14
CA SER A 72 -0.94 -18.96 -9.97
C SER A 72 -0.41 -18.62 -11.37
N LYS A 73 0.21 -19.61 -12.03
CA LYS A 73 0.72 -19.43 -13.40
C LYS A 73 -0.38 -19.01 -14.38
N GLU A 74 -1.54 -19.65 -14.30
CA GLU A 74 -2.70 -19.32 -15.13
C GLU A 74 -3.16 -17.87 -14.93
N PHE A 75 -3.19 -17.40 -13.68
CA PHE A 75 -3.55 -16.02 -13.38
C PHE A 75 -2.51 -15.04 -13.94
N LEU A 76 -1.21 -15.35 -13.81
CA LEU A 76 -0.14 -14.53 -14.39
C LEU A 76 -0.25 -14.45 -15.92
N GLU A 77 -0.57 -15.55 -16.59
CA GLU A 77 -0.82 -15.58 -18.03
C GLU A 77 -2.01 -14.68 -18.40
N LYS A 78 -3.12 -14.77 -17.67
CA LYS A 78 -4.30 -13.90 -17.84
C LYS A 78 -3.96 -12.42 -17.66
N ILE A 79 -3.17 -12.07 -16.63
CA ILE A 79 -2.72 -10.70 -16.39
C ILE A 79 -1.82 -10.20 -17.52
N SER A 80 -0.91 -11.04 -18.01
CA SER A 80 0.03 -10.68 -19.07
C SER A 80 -0.67 -10.33 -20.39
N ALA A 81 -1.72 -11.08 -20.73
CA ALA A 81 -2.54 -10.88 -21.93
C ALA A 81 -3.50 -9.68 -21.82
N ALA A 82 -3.80 -9.21 -20.60
CA ALA A 82 -4.73 -8.12 -20.37
C ALA A 82 -4.09 -6.73 -20.60
N PRO A 83 -4.85 -5.75 -21.16
CA PRO A 83 -4.43 -4.35 -21.21
C PRO A 83 -4.12 -3.82 -19.81
N LYS A 84 -3.11 -2.93 -19.69
CA LYS A 84 -2.61 -2.43 -18.39
C LYS A 84 -3.74 -1.86 -17.51
N GLU A 85 -4.65 -1.10 -18.12
CA GLU A 85 -5.78 -0.45 -17.44
C GLU A 85 -6.80 -1.46 -16.89
N ARG A 86 -6.86 -2.67 -17.46
CA ARG A 86 -7.75 -3.75 -17.03
C ARG A 86 -7.17 -4.58 -15.89
N ARG A 87 -5.84 -4.63 -15.74
CA ARG A 87 -5.17 -5.47 -14.72
C ARG A 87 -5.61 -5.14 -13.30
N GLN A 88 -5.88 -3.86 -12.99
CA GLN A 88 -6.36 -3.45 -11.66
C GLN A 88 -7.63 -4.21 -11.23
N PHE A 89 -8.55 -4.47 -12.17
CA PHE A 89 -9.79 -5.18 -11.88
C PHE A 89 -9.53 -6.66 -11.66
N LEU A 90 -8.67 -7.26 -12.50
CA LEU A 90 -8.31 -8.67 -12.38
C LEU A 90 -7.63 -8.99 -11.04
N TYR A 91 -6.71 -8.14 -10.58
CA TYR A 91 -6.08 -8.29 -9.27
C TYR A 91 -7.10 -8.13 -8.13
N ALA A 92 -7.93 -7.09 -8.18
CA ALA A 92 -8.98 -6.87 -7.17
C ALA A 92 -9.98 -8.04 -7.09
N GLU A 93 -10.45 -8.55 -8.23
CA GLU A 93 -11.37 -9.69 -8.33
C GLU A 93 -10.79 -10.98 -7.75
N ASN A 94 -9.47 -11.11 -7.71
CA ASN A 94 -8.77 -12.31 -7.21
C ASN A 94 -8.14 -12.10 -5.82
N GLY A 95 -8.51 -11.03 -5.10
CA GLY A 95 -8.07 -10.78 -3.73
C GLY A 95 -6.69 -10.14 -3.58
N TYR A 96 -6.03 -9.76 -4.68
CA TYR A 96 -4.74 -9.08 -4.68
C TYR A 96 -4.94 -7.56 -4.56
N PHE A 97 -5.43 -7.12 -3.40
CA PHE A 97 -5.80 -5.73 -3.16
C PHE A 97 -4.65 -4.75 -3.35
N TYR A 98 -3.47 -5.06 -2.80
CA TYR A 98 -2.30 -4.18 -2.89
C TYR A 98 -1.80 -4.01 -4.33
N ASP A 99 -1.77 -5.08 -5.13
CA ASP A 99 -1.44 -5.04 -6.56
C ASP A 99 -2.44 -4.18 -7.34
N ALA A 100 -3.74 -4.30 -7.03
CA ALA A 100 -4.77 -3.46 -7.65
C ALA A 100 -4.56 -1.97 -7.33
N VAL A 101 -4.26 -1.65 -6.06
CA VAL A 101 -3.94 -0.28 -5.60
C VAL A 101 -2.66 0.26 -6.24
N GLU A 102 -1.64 -0.57 -6.42
CA GLU A 102 -0.41 -0.19 -7.10
C GLU A 102 -0.69 0.17 -8.56
N ILE A 103 -1.37 -0.71 -9.30
CA ILE A 103 -1.65 -0.49 -10.73
C ILE A 103 -2.45 0.79 -10.95
N VAL A 104 -3.50 1.03 -10.14
CA VAL A 104 -4.28 2.26 -10.27
C VAL A 104 -3.45 3.49 -9.90
N SER A 105 -2.54 3.39 -8.93
CA SER A 105 -1.65 4.49 -8.55
C SER A 105 -0.65 4.82 -9.66
N ASP A 106 -0.08 3.81 -10.30
CA ASP A 106 0.81 3.98 -11.45
C ASP A 106 0.06 4.58 -12.66
N LEU A 107 -1.20 4.20 -12.88
CA LEU A 107 -2.05 4.80 -13.93
C LEU A 107 -2.37 6.27 -13.65
N ILE A 108 -2.61 6.64 -12.38
CA ILE A 108 -2.77 8.05 -11.97
C ILE A 108 -1.47 8.83 -12.24
N ASN A 109 -0.32 8.27 -11.87
CA ASN A 109 0.98 8.91 -12.04
C ASN A 109 1.39 9.04 -13.52
N ALA A 110 0.97 8.10 -14.37
CA ALA A 110 1.17 8.15 -15.82
C ALA A 110 0.35 9.26 -16.52
N GLY A 111 -0.58 9.92 -15.81
CA GLY A 111 -1.25 11.15 -16.28
C GLY A 111 -2.32 10.96 -17.35
N LYS A 112 -2.56 9.74 -17.86
CA LYS A 112 -3.65 9.44 -18.79
C LYS A 112 -4.96 9.23 -18.01
N ASN A 113 -5.97 10.07 -18.23
CA ASN A 113 -7.27 9.98 -17.55
C ASN A 113 -7.21 9.89 -16.00
N PRO A 114 -6.43 10.75 -15.31
CA PRO A 114 -6.18 10.61 -13.88
C PRO A 114 -7.47 10.70 -13.05
N LYS A 115 -8.45 11.52 -13.45
CA LYS A 115 -9.75 11.62 -12.76
C LYS A 115 -10.51 10.28 -12.71
N LYS A 116 -10.46 9.51 -13.80
CA LYS A 116 -11.07 8.17 -13.87
C LYS A 116 -10.39 7.23 -12.88
N PHE A 117 -9.07 7.16 -12.91
CA PHE A 117 -8.32 6.26 -12.04
C PHE A 117 -8.33 6.69 -10.56
N ARG A 118 -8.43 7.99 -10.27
CA ARG A 118 -8.75 8.50 -8.92
C ARG A 118 -10.09 7.97 -8.43
N SER A 119 -11.14 7.99 -9.27
CA SER A 119 -12.43 7.39 -8.91
C SER A 119 -12.32 5.89 -8.63
N HIS A 120 -11.50 5.15 -9.39
CA HIS A 120 -11.27 3.73 -9.14
C HIS A 120 -10.54 3.49 -7.81
N ARG A 121 -9.48 4.25 -7.52
CA ARG A 121 -8.74 4.11 -6.26
C ARG A 121 -9.60 4.52 -5.04
N ALA A 122 -10.49 5.50 -5.20
CA ALA A 122 -11.50 5.81 -4.19
C ALA A 122 -12.43 4.63 -3.91
N ALA A 123 -12.90 3.93 -4.96
CA ALA A 123 -13.75 2.74 -4.80
C ALA A 123 -13.02 1.58 -4.11
N LEU A 124 -11.72 1.37 -4.40
CA LEU A 124 -10.89 0.40 -3.67
C LEU A 124 -10.76 0.79 -2.19
N ALA A 125 -10.53 2.06 -1.89
CA ALA A 125 -10.45 2.56 -0.52
C ALA A 125 -11.77 2.39 0.26
N ASP A 126 -12.92 2.52 -0.40
CA ASP A 126 -14.23 2.27 0.23
C ASP A 126 -14.41 0.81 0.67
N GLN A 127 -13.93 -0.15 -0.13
CA GLN A 127 -14.04 -1.58 0.18
C GLN A 127 -13.37 -1.95 1.51
N VAL A 128 -12.28 -1.24 1.83
CA VAL A 128 -11.50 -1.43 3.06
C VAL A 128 -11.74 -0.34 4.10
N LYS A 129 -12.83 0.42 3.95
CA LYS A 129 -13.28 1.46 4.91
C LYS A 129 -12.20 2.51 5.23
N LEU A 130 -11.54 3.04 4.20
CA LEU A 130 -10.58 4.15 4.30
C LEU A 130 -11.20 5.47 3.81
N PRO A 131 -12.11 6.11 4.59
CA PRO A 131 -12.92 7.23 4.11
C PRO A 131 -12.11 8.47 3.73
N PHE A 132 -11.01 8.75 4.44
CA PHE A 132 -10.15 9.91 4.15
C PHE A 132 -9.40 9.74 2.82
N ALA A 133 -8.88 8.54 2.54
CA ALA A 133 -8.23 8.24 1.27
C ALA A 133 -9.23 8.30 0.11
N ALA A 134 -10.42 7.72 0.29
CA ALA A 134 -11.49 7.76 -0.69
C ALA A 134 -11.97 9.20 -0.96
N GLY A 135 -12.18 10.00 0.09
CA GLY A 135 -12.57 11.41 -0.01
C GLY A 135 -11.53 12.26 -0.75
N HIS A 136 -10.25 12.09 -0.42
CA HIS A 136 -9.17 12.76 -1.13
C HIS A 136 -9.18 12.44 -2.63
N ASP A 137 -9.31 11.17 -3.02
CA ASP A 137 -9.32 10.81 -4.43
C ASP A 137 -10.60 11.25 -5.17
N ARG A 138 -11.78 11.30 -4.50
CA ARG A 138 -13.00 11.89 -5.09
C ARG A 138 -12.82 13.38 -5.39
N LYS A 139 -12.31 14.15 -4.42
CA LYS A 139 -11.96 15.57 -4.59
C LYS A 139 -11.04 15.76 -5.80
N MET A 140 -9.99 14.94 -5.91
CA MET A 140 -9.04 14.97 -7.02
C MET A 140 -9.64 14.51 -8.36
N ALA A 141 -10.71 13.71 -8.33
CA ALA A 141 -11.49 13.33 -9.51
C ALA A 141 -12.49 14.42 -9.95
N GLY A 142 -12.70 15.47 -9.13
CA GLY A 142 -13.72 16.49 -9.34
C GLY A 142 -15.13 16.05 -8.96
N LYS A 143 -15.24 15.18 -7.94
CA LYS A 143 -16.49 14.69 -7.35
C LYS A 143 -16.61 15.11 -5.90
#